data_AF-A0A2E7L9Y4-F1
#
_entry.id   AF-A0A2E7L9Y4-F1
#
_cell.length_a   1.000
_cell.length_b   1.000
_cell.length_c   1.000
_cell.angle_alpha   90.00
_cell.angle_beta   90.00
_cell.angle_gamma   90.00
#
_symmetry.space_group_name_H-M   'P 1'
#
loop_
_entity.id
_entity.type
_entity.pdbx_description
1 polymer ?
#
loop_
_entity_poly.entity_id
_entity_poly.type
_entity_poly.pdbx_seq_one_letter_code
_entity_poly.pdbx_strand_id
1 'polypeptide(L)'
;MWTYWQVADRGGEDGLYEFPLSEEQVSGPWRITVVARLVDTNARGTGFGAVLVDGQYYWRLNFNKDGIYYDSYNGQSTRFGTPLDTTDDYHRYELCIEPVASCDLGAADRVTLKVDGKVHARLRRRDFRRIRTARTIGFGSTNSGATGEVRYHLVEFATIAADEKHSTSAVSGGSRGSAAASTIPPSVTQQAPGRPWHIGSSKQLFIDRRFVAVAERIKLTVNPPVKRRAAVLRSDKPWDAFRLIYFSLAKDGDVFKMWYQAFDDD
;
A
#
# COMPACT_ATOMS: atom_id res chain seq x y z
N MET A 1 15.29 9.19 -11.12
CA MET A 1 15.44 8.08 -10.16
C MET A 1 14.08 7.84 -9.56
N TRP A 2 13.45 6.69 -9.83
CA TRP A 2 12.12 6.38 -9.30
C TRP A 2 12.23 6.02 -7.82
N THR A 3 11.37 6.57 -6.98
CA THR A 3 11.31 6.23 -5.55
C THR A 3 10.47 4.97 -5.39
N TYR A 4 11.01 3.94 -4.74
CA TYR A 4 10.27 2.74 -4.35
C TYR A 4 10.59 2.42 -2.88
N TRP A 5 9.63 1.81 -2.19
CA TRP A 5 9.85 1.22 -0.87
C TRP A 5 10.48 -0.16 -1.04
N GLN A 6 11.69 -0.34 -0.51
CA GLN A 6 12.34 -1.65 -0.43
C GLN A 6 12.05 -2.25 0.93
N VAL A 7 11.24 -3.31 0.96
CA VAL A 7 10.96 -4.07 2.18
C VAL A 7 11.71 -5.39 2.06
N ALA A 8 12.87 -5.44 2.71
CA ALA A 8 13.60 -6.68 2.95
C ALA A 8 13.34 -7.11 4.38
N ASP A 9 12.77 -8.29 4.54
CA ASP A 9 12.55 -8.96 5.82
C ASP A 9 13.46 -10.18 5.93
N ARG A 10 14.15 -10.29 7.07
CA ARG A 10 15.04 -11.41 7.40
C ARG A 10 14.38 -12.40 8.37
N GLY A 11 13.08 -12.28 8.60
CA GLY A 11 12.32 -13.01 9.62
C GLY A 11 12.27 -12.22 10.92
N GLY A 12 11.17 -12.37 11.66
CA GLY A 12 10.80 -11.47 12.77
C GLY A 12 9.89 -10.34 12.26
N GLU A 13 8.85 -9.99 13.02
CA GLU A 13 7.66 -9.20 12.59
C GLU A 13 7.92 -7.73 12.16
N ASP A 14 9.15 -7.34 11.86
CA ASP A 14 9.61 -5.96 11.71
C ASP A 14 9.37 -5.34 10.31
N GLY A 15 8.47 -5.92 9.53
CA GLY A 15 8.32 -5.62 8.09
C GLY A 15 6.95 -5.15 7.63
N LEU A 16 5.95 -5.02 8.51
CA LEU A 16 4.59 -4.64 8.14
C LEU A 16 4.34 -3.15 8.42
N TYR A 17 3.93 -2.41 7.39
CA TYR A 17 3.41 -1.06 7.53
C TYR A 17 1.90 -1.13 7.56
N GLU A 18 1.26 -0.56 8.58
CA GLU A 18 -0.20 -0.59 8.73
C GLU A 18 -0.80 0.80 8.84
N PHE A 19 -2.01 0.94 8.30
CA PHE A 19 -2.84 2.13 8.40
C PHE A 19 -4.25 1.73 8.83
N PRO A 20 -4.83 2.36 9.86
CA PRO A 20 -6.19 2.09 10.27
C PRO A 20 -7.20 2.59 9.23
N LEU A 21 -8.31 1.87 9.11
CA LEU A 21 -9.46 2.20 8.24
C LEU A 21 -10.71 2.42 9.11
N SER A 22 -11.57 3.35 8.69
CA SER A 22 -12.88 3.54 9.31
C SER A 22 -13.89 2.50 8.83
N GLU A 23 -15.02 2.40 9.51
CA GLU A 23 -16.11 1.50 9.11
C GLU A 23 -16.72 1.91 7.76
N GLU A 24 -16.89 3.21 7.54
CA GLU A 24 -17.42 3.77 6.30
C GLU A 24 -16.53 3.47 5.09
N GLN A 25 -15.22 3.39 5.31
CA GLN A 25 -14.27 3.08 4.24
C GLN A 25 -14.37 1.63 3.76
N VAL A 26 -14.80 0.71 4.61
CA VAL A 26 -14.82 -0.74 4.29
C VAL A 26 -16.24 -1.31 4.12
N SER A 27 -17.27 -0.51 4.34
CA SER A 27 -18.67 -0.91 4.17
C SER A 27 -19.15 -0.93 2.72
N GLY A 28 -18.52 -0.13 1.85
CA GLY A 28 -18.83 -0.03 0.42
C GLY A 28 -17.87 -0.82 -0.48
N PRO A 29 -18.00 -0.68 -1.81
CA PRO A 29 -17.00 -1.21 -2.74
C PRO A 29 -15.67 -0.49 -2.58
N TRP A 30 -14.60 -1.26 -2.70
CA TRP A 30 -13.25 -0.76 -2.53
C TRP A 30 -12.27 -1.51 -3.42
N ARG A 31 -11.10 -0.88 -3.61
CA ARG A 31 -9.97 -1.42 -4.36
C ARG A 31 -8.69 -1.25 -3.56
N ILE A 32 -7.87 -2.29 -3.59
CA ILE A 32 -6.45 -2.20 -3.24
C ILE A 32 -5.65 -2.28 -4.54
N THR A 33 -4.77 -1.33 -4.76
CA THR A 33 -3.82 -1.32 -5.87
C THR A 33 -2.41 -1.46 -5.31
N VAL A 34 -1.66 -2.43 -5.82
CA VAL A 34 -0.26 -2.65 -5.49
C VAL A 34 0.55 -2.65 -6.77
N VAL A 35 1.61 -1.85 -6.84
CA VAL A 35 2.64 -2.02 -7.88
C VAL A 35 3.89 -2.52 -7.18
N ALA A 36 4.25 -3.77 -7.44
CA ALA A 36 5.36 -4.41 -6.75
C ALA A 36 6.06 -5.44 -7.63
N ARG A 37 7.30 -5.75 -7.24
CA ARG A 37 8.09 -6.86 -7.76
C ARG A 37 8.65 -7.67 -6.61
N LEU A 38 8.46 -8.98 -6.64
CA LEU A 38 9.15 -9.90 -5.73
C LEU A 38 10.61 -10.03 -6.18
N VAL A 39 11.56 -9.84 -5.27
CA VAL A 39 12.98 -10.06 -5.57
C VAL A 39 13.36 -11.48 -5.21
N ASP A 40 13.05 -11.87 -3.98
CA ASP A 40 13.21 -13.24 -3.49
C ASP A 40 12.29 -13.52 -2.30
N THR A 41 12.06 -14.80 -2.04
CA THR A 41 11.37 -15.26 -0.84
C THR A 41 11.69 -16.73 -0.59
N ASN A 42 11.73 -17.12 0.68
CA ASN A 42 11.71 -18.51 1.12
C ASN A 42 10.29 -19.01 1.44
N ALA A 43 9.29 -18.11 1.45
CA ALA A 43 7.94 -18.42 1.88
C ALA A 43 7.30 -19.42 0.91
N ARG A 44 6.60 -20.42 1.46
CA ARG A 44 5.69 -21.27 0.70
C ARG A 44 4.27 -20.77 0.95
N GLY A 45 3.65 -20.15 -0.05
CA GLY A 45 2.37 -19.46 0.11
C GLY A 45 2.54 -18.04 0.64
N THR A 46 2.17 -17.80 1.91
CA THR A 46 2.05 -16.47 2.50
C THR A 46 3.36 -15.95 3.08
N GLY A 47 3.77 -14.75 2.67
CA GLY A 47 5.04 -14.16 3.09
C GLY A 47 5.06 -12.66 2.94
N PHE A 48 5.10 -12.16 1.70
CA PHE A 48 5.11 -10.72 1.41
C PHE A 48 3.88 -10.33 0.63
N GLY A 49 3.30 -9.18 0.92
CA GLY A 49 2.05 -8.83 0.26
C GLY A 49 1.47 -7.48 0.61
N ALA A 50 0.21 -7.32 0.24
CA ALA A 50 -0.69 -6.36 0.84
C ALA A 50 -1.82 -7.11 1.55
N VAL A 51 -2.26 -6.57 2.67
CA VAL A 51 -3.32 -7.13 3.50
C VAL A 51 -4.34 -6.06 3.83
N LEU A 52 -5.61 -6.41 3.80
CA LEU A 52 -6.68 -5.59 4.36
C LEU A 52 -7.53 -6.44 5.30
N VAL A 53 -7.91 -5.82 6.41
CA VAL A 53 -8.89 -6.35 7.34
C VAL A 53 -10.06 -5.38 7.38
N ASP A 54 -11.26 -5.84 7.03
CA ASP A 54 -12.46 -4.99 6.99
C ASP A 54 -13.30 -5.06 8.29
N GLY A 55 -12.78 -5.74 9.30
CA GLY A 55 -13.48 -6.04 10.55
C GLY A 55 -14.20 -7.40 10.56
N GLN A 56 -14.30 -8.07 9.41
CA GLN A 56 -14.92 -9.39 9.29
C GLN A 56 -14.08 -10.42 8.52
N TYR A 57 -13.31 -9.97 7.53
CA TYR A 57 -12.56 -10.81 6.61
C TYR A 57 -11.13 -10.31 6.45
N TYR A 58 -10.28 -11.28 6.13
CA TYR A 58 -8.87 -11.09 5.90
C TYR A 58 -8.55 -11.21 4.42
N TRP A 59 -8.18 -10.10 3.80
CA TRP A 59 -7.98 -9.96 2.36
C TRP A 59 -6.50 -9.83 2.08
N ARG A 60 -5.86 -10.92 1.65
CA ARG A 60 -4.40 -10.96 1.48
C ARG A 60 -4.01 -11.21 0.04
N LEU A 61 -3.10 -10.38 -0.47
CA LEU A 61 -2.39 -10.55 -1.74
C LEU A 61 -0.95 -10.90 -1.43
N ASN A 62 -0.63 -12.18 -1.33
CA ASN A 62 0.75 -12.63 -1.10
C ASN A 62 1.46 -12.89 -2.41
N PHE A 63 2.65 -12.31 -2.57
CA PHE A 63 3.54 -12.56 -3.68
C PHE A 63 4.41 -13.78 -3.37
N ASN A 64 4.36 -14.76 -4.28
CA ASN A 64 5.30 -15.87 -4.32
C ASN A 64 5.88 -15.99 -5.73
N LYS A 65 7.00 -16.71 -5.87
CA LYS A 65 7.71 -16.83 -7.14
C LYS A 65 6.83 -17.35 -8.28
N ASP A 66 5.81 -18.15 -7.96
CA ASP A 66 4.93 -18.80 -8.92
C ASP A 66 3.49 -18.25 -8.96
N GLY A 67 3.20 -17.20 -8.19
CA GLY A 67 1.92 -16.49 -8.32
C GLY A 67 1.52 -15.66 -7.11
N ILE A 68 0.23 -15.32 -7.10
CA ILE A 68 -0.40 -14.55 -6.03
C ILE A 68 -1.24 -15.49 -5.18
N TYR A 69 -1.18 -15.36 -3.85
CA TYR A 69 -1.87 -16.25 -2.92
C TYR A 69 -2.73 -15.48 -1.91
N TYR A 70 -3.85 -16.07 -1.49
CA TYR A 70 -4.69 -15.61 -0.40
C TYR A 70 -4.89 -16.71 0.65
N ASP A 71 -5.30 -16.31 1.85
CA ASP A 71 -5.74 -17.24 2.87
C ASP A 71 -7.21 -17.57 2.65
N SER A 72 -7.48 -18.81 2.27
CA SER A 72 -8.85 -19.27 2.06
C SER A 72 -9.61 -19.40 3.38
N TYR A 73 -10.92 -19.63 3.31
CA TYR A 73 -11.80 -19.73 4.49
C TYR A 73 -11.29 -20.70 5.57
N ASN A 74 -10.70 -21.83 5.17
CA ASN A 74 -10.16 -22.83 6.09
C ASN A 74 -8.72 -22.51 6.58
N GLY A 75 -8.18 -21.34 6.24
CA GLY A 75 -6.83 -20.92 6.58
C GLY A 75 -5.74 -21.50 5.67
N GLN A 76 -6.09 -22.23 4.61
CA GLN A 76 -5.10 -22.72 3.63
C GLN A 76 -4.74 -21.64 2.63
N SER A 77 -3.44 -21.47 2.41
CA SER A 77 -2.90 -20.63 1.34
C SER A 77 -3.31 -21.18 -0.02
N THR A 78 -4.07 -20.39 -0.79
CA THR A 78 -4.62 -20.76 -2.10
C THR A 78 -4.16 -19.77 -3.16
N ARG A 79 -3.75 -20.26 -4.33
CA ARG A 79 -3.30 -19.40 -5.43
C ARG A 79 -4.50 -18.74 -6.11
N PHE A 80 -4.39 -17.45 -6.41
CA PHE A 80 -5.27 -16.79 -7.35
C PHE A 80 -4.97 -17.28 -8.77
N GLY A 81 -5.95 -17.92 -9.42
CA GLY A 81 -5.89 -18.19 -10.85
C GLY A 81 -4.69 -19.03 -11.30
N THR A 82 -4.22 -18.73 -12.51
CA THR A 82 -3.10 -19.43 -13.16
C THR A 82 -1.75 -19.00 -12.58
N PRO A 83 -0.68 -19.81 -12.73
CA PRO A 83 0.66 -19.39 -12.34
C PRO A 83 1.06 -18.04 -12.95
N LEU A 84 1.86 -17.28 -12.21
CA LEU A 84 2.42 -15.99 -12.62
C LEU A 84 3.81 -15.85 -11.98
N ASP A 85 4.84 -15.61 -12.80
CA ASP A 85 6.14 -15.22 -12.25
C ASP A 85 6.00 -13.82 -11.66
N THR A 86 6.25 -13.64 -10.36
CA THR A 86 6.19 -12.32 -9.73
C THR A 86 7.58 -11.68 -9.58
N THR A 87 8.61 -12.37 -10.08
CA THR A 87 10.02 -11.99 -9.94
C THR A 87 10.63 -11.40 -11.20
N ASP A 88 9.98 -11.54 -12.35
CA ASP A 88 10.45 -11.07 -13.64
C ASP A 88 10.45 -9.52 -13.71
N ASP A 89 9.33 -8.87 -13.38
CA ASP A 89 9.20 -7.41 -13.41
C ASP A 89 8.21 -6.86 -12.33
N TYR A 90 8.02 -5.54 -12.34
CA TYR A 90 6.94 -4.89 -11.59
C TYR A 90 5.61 -5.11 -12.29
N HIS A 91 4.64 -5.63 -11.53
CA HIS A 91 3.26 -5.75 -11.99
C HIS A 91 2.35 -4.85 -11.17
N ARG A 92 1.24 -4.44 -11.81
CA ARG A 92 0.13 -3.76 -11.16
C ARG A 92 -0.94 -4.78 -10.78
N TYR A 93 -1.09 -5.03 -9.48
CA TYR A 93 -2.11 -5.87 -8.90
C TYR A 93 -3.29 -5.02 -8.41
N GLU A 94 -4.50 -5.36 -8.79
CA GLU A 94 -5.71 -4.67 -8.33
C GLU A 94 -6.71 -5.69 -7.78
N LEU A 95 -6.94 -5.65 -6.48
CA LEU A 95 -7.99 -6.43 -5.82
C LEU A 95 -9.22 -5.54 -5.63
N CYS A 96 -10.27 -5.81 -6.40
CA CYS A 96 -11.52 -5.07 -6.34
C CYS A 96 -12.58 -5.90 -5.61
N ILE A 97 -13.27 -5.28 -4.65
CA ILE A 97 -14.45 -5.83 -3.99
C ILE A 97 -15.68 -5.06 -4.45
N GLU A 98 -16.65 -5.82 -4.94
CA GLU A 98 -18.00 -5.33 -5.22
C GLU A 98 -18.97 -5.99 -4.24
N PRO A 99 -19.48 -5.24 -3.25
CA PRO A 99 -20.46 -5.74 -2.34
C PRO A 99 -21.71 -6.16 -3.10
N VAL A 100 -22.26 -7.33 -2.77
CA VAL A 100 -23.53 -7.75 -3.34
C VAL A 100 -24.62 -7.39 -2.34
N ALA A 101 -25.50 -6.47 -2.72
CA ALA A 101 -26.55 -5.91 -1.86
C ALA A 101 -27.68 -6.88 -1.45
N SER A 102 -27.51 -8.20 -1.63
CA SER A 102 -28.61 -9.16 -1.45
C SER A 102 -28.69 -9.70 -0.02
N CYS A 103 -29.94 -9.85 0.45
CA CYS A 103 -30.32 -10.44 1.72
C CYS A 103 -30.28 -11.99 1.69
N ASP A 104 -29.90 -12.61 0.56
CA ASP A 104 -29.85 -14.06 0.42
C ASP A 104 -28.53 -14.59 0.94
N LEU A 105 -28.59 -15.64 1.77
CA LEU A 105 -27.44 -16.33 2.37
C LEU A 105 -26.40 -16.88 1.37
N GLY A 106 -26.67 -16.80 0.06
CA GLY A 106 -25.77 -17.19 -1.03
C GLY A 106 -25.09 -16.05 -1.78
N ALA A 107 -25.50 -14.79 -1.55
CA ALA A 107 -24.90 -13.62 -2.17
C ALA A 107 -23.60 -13.27 -1.45
N ALA A 108 -22.48 -13.69 -2.04
CA ALA A 108 -21.16 -13.31 -1.57
C ALA A 108 -20.59 -12.24 -2.50
N ASP A 109 -19.90 -11.27 -1.92
CA ASP A 109 -19.31 -10.14 -2.62
C ASP A 109 -18.37 -10.63 -3.68
N ARG A 110 -18.37 -9.93 -4.82
CA ARG A 110 -17.55 -10.33 -5.95
C ARG A 110 -16.17 -9.76 -5.77
N VAL A 111 -15.19 -10.63 -5.93
CA VAL A 111 -13.79 -10.30 -5.78
C VAL A 111 -13.14 -10.49 -7.14
N THR A 112 -12.51 -9.45 -7.67
CA THR A 112 -11.75 -9.54 -8.92
C THR A 112 -10.32 -9.17 -8.64
N LEU A 113 -9.39 -10.07 -8.96
CA LEU A 113 -7.97 -9.74 -9.04
C LEU A 113 -7.64 -9.43 -10.50
N LYS A 114 -7.10 -8.24 -10.75
CA LYS A 114 -6.48 -7.88 -12.02
C LYS A 114 -4.97 -7.82 -11.87
N VAL A 115 -4.26 -8.25 -12.91
CA VAL A 115 -2.81 -8.13 -13.06
C VAL A 115 -2.58 -7.39 -14.37
N ASP A 116 -1.90 -6.24 -14.30
CA ASP A 116 -1.63 -5.35 -15.43
C ASP A 116 -2.90 -5.00 -16.24
N GLY A 117 -3.97 -4.71 -15.50
CA GLY A 117 -5.29 -4.35 -16.05
C GLY A 117 -6.11 -5.52 -16.59
N LYS A 118 -5.55 -6.73 -16.68
CA LYS A 118 -6.26 -7.93 -17.15
C LYS A 118 -6.82 -8.71 -15.96
N VAL A 119 -8.04 -9.23 -16.10
CA VAL A 119 -8.62 -10.09 -15.06
C VAL A 119 -7.81 -11.38 -14.97
N HIS A 120 -7.23 -11.60 -13.80
CA HIS A 120 -6.42 -12.78 -13.49
C HIS A 120 -7.23 -13.83 -12.73
N ALA A 121 -8.09 -13.40 -11.79
CA ALA A 121 -8.97 -14.29 -11.05
C ALA A 121 -10.29 -13.61 -10.65
N ARG A 122 -11.33 -14.43 -10.47
CA ARG A 122 -12.61 -14.02 -9.86
C ARG A 122 -12.96 -14.97 -8.73
N LEU A 123 -13.20 -14.43 -7.54
CA LEU A 123 -13.56 -15.15 -6.33
C LEU A 123 -14.81 -14.53 -5.69
N ARG A 124 -15.25 -15.11 -4.57
CA ARG A 124 -16.33 -14.62 -3.73
C ARG A 124 -15.83 -14.33 -2.31
N ARG A 125 -16.43 -13.38 -1.58
CA ARG A 125 -16.05 -13.05 -0.19
C ARG A 125 -15.92 -14.28 0.72
N ARG A 126 -16.83 -15.24 0.59
CA ARG A 126 -16.83 -16.49 1.38
C ARG A 126 -15.59 -17.36 1.18
N ASP A 127 -14.82 -17.13 0.12
CA ASP A 127 -13.60 -17.88 -0.15
C ASP A 127 -12.46 -17.44 0.77
N PHE A 128 -12.58 -16.28 1.44
CA PHE A 128 -11.55 -15.70 2.30
C PHE A 128 -11.73 -16.06 3.78
N ARG A 129 -10.61 -16.09 4.50
CA ARG A 129 -10.59 -16.31 5.94
C ARG A 129 -11.39 -15.23 6.67
N ARG A 130 -12.35 -15.67 7.50
CA ARG A 130 -13.12 -14.79 8.38
C ARG A 130 -12.33 -14.53 9.66
N ILE A 131 -12.14 -13.26 10.01
CA ILE A 131 -11.52 -12.85 11.27
C ILE A 131 -12.30 -11.68 11.88
N ARG A 132 -12.50 -11.67 13.20
CA ARG A 132 -13.19 -10.57 13.90
C ARG A 132 -12.16 -9.73 14.64
N THR A 133 -11.51 -8.83 13.91
CA THR A 133 -10.38 -8.04 14.41
C THR A 133 -10.42 -6.61 13.87
N ALA A 134 -9.33 -5.85 14.03
CA ALA A 134 -9.18 -4.45 13.61
C ALA A 134 -9.55 -4.19 12.15
N ARG A 135 -9.73 -2.91 11.80
CA ARG A 135 -9.92 -2.44 10.43
C ARG A 135 -8.64 -1.76 9.96
N THR A 136 -7.85 -2.44 9.16
CA THR A 136 -6.52 -1.96 8.74
C THR A 136 -6.24 -2.32 7.29
N ILE A 137 -5.40 -1.52 6.63
CA ILE A 137 -4.64 -1.95 5.46
C ILE A 137 -3.17 -1.95 5.81
N GLY A 138 -2.44 -2.96 5.36
CA GLY A 138 -0.99 -2.99 5.49
C GLY A 138 -0.30 -3.63 4.30
N PHE A 139 1.01 -3.45 4.24
CA PHE A 139 1.87 -4.09 3.23
C PHE A 139 3.27 -4.35 3.78
N GLY A 140 3.95 -5.30 3.15
CA GLY A 140 5.27 -5.77 3.57
C GLY A 140 5.21 -7.24 3.97
N SER A 141 5.91 -7.58 5.05
CA SER A 141 5.91 -8.96 5.56
C SER A 141 4.61 -9.24 6.31
N THR A 142 3.87 -10.23 5.86
CA THR A 142 2.55 -10.61 6.42
C THR A 142 2.61 -11.93 7.20
N ASN A 143 3.79 -12.51 7.32
CA ASN A 143 4.02 -13.78 8.03
C ASN A 143 5.40 -13.75 8.70
N SER A 144 5.44 -13.93 10.02
CA SER A 144 6.65 -13.84 10.84
C SER A 144 7.75 -14.84 10.47
N GLY A 145 7.40 -15.95 9.81
CA GLY A 145 8.34 -16.97 9.35
C GLY A 145 8.90 -16.76 7.93
N ALA A 146 8.40 -15.78 7.18
CA ALA A 146 8.85 -15.52 5.82
C ALA A 146 10.07 -14.60 5.79
N THR A 147 11.04 -14.92 4.93
CA THR A 147 12.21 -14.09 4.66
C THR A 147 12.33 -13.85 3.17
N GLY A 148 12.78 -12.67 2.77
CA GLY A 148 12.85 -12.25 1.37
C GLY A 148 12.80 -10.74 1.19
N GLU A 149 12.76 -10.31 -0.06
CA GLU A 149 12.68 -8.92 -0.46
C GLU A 149 11.55 -8.72 -1.47
N VAL A 150 10.70 -7.71 -1.20
CA VAL A 150 9.76 -7.16 -2.17
C VAL A 150 10.02 -5.66 -2.33
N ARG A 151 9.92 -5.20 -3.56
CA ARG A 151 10.00 -3.78 -3.89
C ARG A 151 8.61 -3.27 -4.25
N TYR A 152 8.11 -2.32 -3.47
CA TYR A 152 6.82 -1.69 -3.68
C TYR A 152 7.04 -0.31 -4.31
N HIS A 153 6.42 -0.08 -5.45
CA HIS A 153 6.33 1.25 -6.05
C HIS A 153 5.07 2.00 -5.60
N LEU A 154 3.97 1.27 -5.39
CA LEU A 154 2.69 1.83 -4.98
C LEU A 154 1.94 0.83 -4.09
N VAL A 155 1.34 1.33 -3.01
CA VAL A 155 0.26 0.66 -2.29
C VAL A 155 -0.82 1.71 -2.06
N GLU A 156 -1.99 1.49 -2.63
CA GLU A 156 -3.12 2.41 -2.59
C GLU A 156 -4.39 1.67 -2.16
N PHE A 157 -5.17 2.31 -1.28
CA PHE A 157 -6.53 1.93 -0.97
C PHE A 157 -7.48 3.02 -1.46
N ALA A 158 -8.53 2.62 -2.16
CA ALA A 158 -9.56 3.54 -2.63
C ALA A 158 -10.96 2.95 -2.40
N THR A 159 -11.88 3.77 -1.89
CA THR A 159 -13.30 3.48 -1.99
C THR A 159 -13.76 3.76 -3.42
N ILE A 160 -14.62 2.91 -3.96
CA ILE A 160 -15.19 3.10 -5.30
C ILE A 160 -16.56 3.76 -5.07
N ALA A 161 -16.79 4.93 -5.66
CA ALA A 161 -18.13 5.51 -5.64
C ALA A 161 -19.09 4.58 -6.41
N ALA A 162 -20.29 4.33 -5.88
CA ALA A 162 -21.23 3.34 -6.41
C ALA A 162 -21.78 3.64 -7.83
N ASP A 163 -21.36 4.74 -8.47
CA ASP A 163 -21.97 5.28 -9.70
C ASP A 163 -21.30 4.92 -11.04
N GLU A 164 -20.27 4.05 -11.08
CA GLU A 164 -19.72 3.56 -12.36
C GLU A 164 -20.55 2.43 -13.03
N LYS A 165 -21.80 2.20 -12.60
CA LYS A 165 -22.72 1.25 -13.25
C LYS A 165 -23.78 1.97 -14.07
N HIS A 166 -23.45 2.52 -15.25
CA HIS A 166 -24.41 2.77 -16.35
C HIS A 166 -23.71 3.10 -17.69
N SER A 167 -22.80 2.23 -18.16
CA SER A 167 -22.37 2.29 -19.57
C SER A 167 -22.11 0.89 -20.12
N THR A 168 -23.21 0.22 -20.43
CA THR A 168 -23.25 -0.82 -21.46
C THR A 168 -24.21 -0.36 -22.54
N SER A 169 -23.72 -0.07 -23.74
CA SER A 169 -24.31 -0.45 -25.04
C SER A 169 -23.43 -0.09 -26.24
N ALA A 170 -23.07 -1.14 -27.00
CA ALA A 170 -22.95 -1.27 -28.46
C ALA A 170 -21.90 -0.47 -29.29
N VAL A 171 -20.86 -1.23 -29.66
CA VAL A 171 -20.02 -1.31 -30.87
C VAL A 171 -20.39 -0.46 -32.12
N SER A 172 -19.40 0.25 -32.68
CA SER A 172 -19.05 0.21 -34.12
C SER A 172 -17.57 0.57 -34.34
N GLY A 173 -16.94 -0.08 -35.32
CA GLY A 173 -15.49 -0.15 -35.50
C GLY A 173 -14.84 1.07 -36.14
N GLY A 174 -13.51 1.11 -36.02
CA GLY A 174 -12.63 2.05 -36.71
C GLY A 174 -11.24 2.07 -36.09
N SER A 175 -10.30 1.33 -36.67
CA SER A 175 -8.88 1.41 -36.32
C SER A 175 -8.33 2.81 -36.64
N ARG A 176 -7.69 3.45 -35.66
CA ARG A 176 -6.53 4.34 -35.87
C ARG A 176 -5.85 4.58 -34.51
N GLY A 177 -4.53 4.38 -34.49
CA GLY A 177 -3.72 4.36 -33.29
C GLY A 177 -3.74 5.67 -32.52
N SER A 178 -3.57 5.56 -31.20
CA SER A 178 -3.10 6.66 -30.38
C SER A 178 -2.35 6.08 -29.19
N ALA A 179 -1.18 6.65 -28.92
CA ALA A 179 -0.20 6.21 -27.95
C ALA A 179 -0.81 6.06 -26.54
N ALA A 180 -0.40 5.00 -25.84
CA ALA A 180 -0.69 4.80 -24.43
C ALA A 180 -0.05 5.93 -23.60
N ALA A 181 -0.85 6.96 -23.30
CA ALA A 181 -0.50 7.93 -22.28
C ALA A 181 -0.74 7.26 -20.92
N SER A 182 0.35 7.15 -20.15
CA SER A 182 0.37 6.77 -18.74
C SER A 182 -0.53 7.71 -17.94
N THR A 183 -1.72 7.27 -17.55
CA THR A 183 -2.55 8.00 -16.57
C THR A 183 -2.20 7.52 -15.17
N ILE A 184 -1.17 8.18 -14.62
CA ILE A 184 -1.14 8.55 -13.20
C ILE A 184 -2.53 9.11 -12.87
N PRO A 185 -3.16 8.78 -11.71
CA PRO A 185 -4.34 9.54 -11.28
C PRO A 185 -4.00 11.03 -11.35
N PRO A 186 -4.93 11.94 -11.68
CA PRO A 186 -4.61 13.35 -11.77
C PRO A 186 -4.16 13.82 -10.38
N SER A 187 -2.85 13.73 -10.14
CA SER A 187 -2.15 14.35 -9.06
C SER A 187 -2.21 15.82 -9.41
N VAL A 188 -3.34 16.45 -9.05
CA VAL A 188 -3.65 17.86 -9.24
C VAL A 188 -3.08 18.37 -10.57
N THR A 189 -3.85 18.16 -11.64
CA THR A 189 -3.59 18.80 -12.93
C THR A 189 -3.17 20.24 -12.67
N GLN A 190 -1.98 20.62 -13.14
CA GLN A 190 -1.46 21.98 -13.00
C GLN A 190 -2.51 22.92 -13.63
N GLN A 191 -3.34 23.54 -12.80
CA GLN A 191 -4.36 24.46 -13.26
C GLN A 191 -3.67 25.73 -13.75
N ALA A 192 -4.25 26.33 -14.80
CA ALA A 192 -3.74 27.57 -15.37
C ALA A 192 -3.51 28.63 -14.27
N PRO A 193 -2.41 29.41 -14.34
CA PRO A 193 -2.09 30.40 -13.32
C PRO A 193 -3.26 31.36 -13.09
N GLY A 194 -3.65 31.52 -11.82
CA GLY A 194 -4.72 32.45 -11.40
C GLY A 194 -6.07 31.82 -11.03
N ARG A 195 -6.27 30.50 -11.15
CA ARG A 195 -7.48 29.82 -10.63
C ARG A 195 -7.26 29.29 -9.20
N PRO A 196 -8.26 29.42 -8.29
CA PRO A 196 -8.20 28.82 -6.96
C PRO A 196 -8.06 27.30 -7.02
N TRP A 197 -7.16 26.75 -6.19
CA TRP A 197 -6.94 25.31 -6.10
C TRP A 197 -8.13 24.61 -5.43
N HIS A 198 -8.67 23.58 -6.07
CA HIS A 198 -9.71 22.76 -5.46
C HIS A 198 -9.09 21.73 -4.49
N ILE A 199 -8.96 22.11 -3.22
CA ILE A 199 -8.29 21.32 -2.19
C ILE A 199 -9.27 20.36 -1.47
N GLY A 200 -10.56 20.70 -1.43
CA GLY A 200 -11.63 19.87 -0.87
C GLY A 200 -11.35 19.36 0.55
N SER A 201 -11.82 18.15 0.86
CA SER A 201 -11.54 17.42 2.11
C SER A 201 -10.42 16.39 1.97
N SER A 202 -9.67 16.43 0.86
CA SER A 202 -8.63 15.45 0.57
C SER A 202 -7.41 15.64 1.47
N LYS A 203 -6.82 14.54 1.95
CA LYS A 203 -5.53 14.57 2.63
C LYS A 203 -4.46 15.09 1.67
N GLN A 204 -3.72 16.11 2.10
CA GLN A 204 -2.63 16.71 1.33
C GLN A 204 -1.29 16.39 2.02
N LEU A 205 -0.23 16.16 1.24
CA LEU A 205 1.11 16.07 1.81
C LEU A 205 1.58 17.47 2.21
N PHE A 206 2.06 17.61 3.46
CA PHE A 206 2.58 18.88 3.99
C PHE A 206 3.86 19.37 3.28
N ILE A 207 4.48 18.53 2.45
CA ILE A 207 5.69 18.85 1.68
C ILE A 207 5.39 19.46 0.30
N ASP A 208 4.16 19.90 0.08
CA ASP A 208 3.72 20.47 -1.18
C ASP A 208 3.94 22.00 -1.23
N ARG A 209 4.76 22.44 -2.18
CA ARG A 209 5.11 23.86 -2.36
C ARG A 209 3.92 24.74 -2.75
N ARG A 210 2.82 24.17 -3.25
CA ARG A 210 1.62 24.94 -3.65
C ARG A 210 0.95 25.65 -2.47
N PHE A 211 1.16 25.15 -1.25
CA PHE A 211 0.62 25.72 -0.03
C PHE A 211 1.61 26.66 0.69
N VAL A 212 2.80 26.87 0.12
CA VAL A 212 3.82 27.76 0.69
C VAL A 212 3.75 29.10 -0.01
N ALA A 213 3.14 30.09 0.64
CA ALA A 213 3.02 31.44 0.07
C ALA A 213 4.38 32.15 -0.07
N VAL A 214 5.25 32.02 0.95
CA VAL A 214 6.59 32.60 0.98
C VAL A 214 7.57 31.64 1.65
N ALA A 215 8.79 31.56 1.12
CA ALA A 215 9.90 30.84 1.72
C ALA A 215 11.18 31.66 1.53
N GLU A 216 11.77 32.14 2.62
CA GLU A 216 13.00 32.94 2.59
C GLU A 216 14.13 32.19 3.29
N ARG A 217 15.26 32.03 2.59
CA ARG A 217 16.48 31.37 3.12
C ARG A 217 16.25 29.95 3.68
N ILE A 218 15.17 29.30 3.28
CA ILE A 218 14.84 27.91 3.64
C ILE A 218 14.59 27.10 2.37
N LYS A 219 14.89 25.80 2.41
CA LYS A 219 14.62 24.87 1.30
C LYS A 219 13.85 23.66 1.81
N LEU A 220 12.60 23.54 1.38
CA LEU A 220 11.83 22.32 1.58
C LEU A 220 12.47 21.17 0.82
N THR A 221 12.98 20.19 1.55
CA THR A 221 13.68 19.00 1.04
C THR A 221 13.16 17.78 1.78
N VAL A 222 12.79 16.74 1.04
CA VAL A 222 12.48 15.42 1.61
C VAL A 222 13.79 14.64 1.65
N ASN A 223 14.21 14.23 2.84
CA ASN A 223 15.34 13.30 2.94
C ASN A 223 14.91 11.95 2.36
N PRO A 224 15.62 11.39 1.37
CA PRO A 224 15.29 10.07 0.86
C PRO A 224 15.41 9.06 2.00
N PRO A 225 14.46 8.12 2.16
CA PRO A 225 14.59 7.07 3.15
C PRO A 225 15.79 6.19 2.77
N VAL A 226 16.83 6.19 3.59
CA VAL A 226 18.00 5.34 3.40
C VAL A 226 18.11 4.38 4.58
N LYS A 227 17.74 3.11 4.37
CA LYS A 227 17.95 2.06 5.37
C LYS A 227 19.46 1.79 5.50
N ARG A 228 20.04 2.11 6.65
CA ARG A 228 21.45 1.80 6.97
C ARG A 228 21.53 0.43 7.64
N ARG A 229 22.63 -0.31 7.41
CA ARG A 229 22.85 -1.64 8.01
C ARG A 229 23.05 -1.57 9.53
N ALA A 230 23.56 -0.46 10.04
CA ALA A 230 23.82 -0.24 11.45
C ALA A 230 22.85 0.82 12.00
N ALA A 231 22.57 0.74 13.30
CA ALA A 231 21.87 1.79 14.02
C ALA A 231 22.62 3.12 13.83
N VAL A 232 21.89 4.14 13.34
CA VAL A 232 22.45 5.49 13.11
C VAL A 232 22.62 6.24 14.43
N LEU A 233 21.74 5.96 15.40
CA LEU A 233 21.81 6.44 16.77
C LEU A 233 21.73 5.23 17.69
N ARG A 234 22.51 5.25 18.77
CA ARG A 234 22.47 4.27 19.85
C ARG A 234 22.35 5.05 21.15
N SER A 235 21.51 4.55 22.04
CA SER A 235 21.48 4.98 23.42
C SER A 235 22.86 4.77 24.03
N ASP A 236 23.45 5.84 24.53
CA ASP A 236 24.77 5.84 25.16
C ASP A 236 24.75 6.49 26.54
N LYS A 237 23.55 6.84 27.04
CA LYS A 237 23.34 7.46 28.34
C LYS A 237 22.31 6.66 29.15
N PRO A 238 22.40 6.70 30.50
CA PRO A 238 21.41 6.01 31.34
C PRO A 238 19.97 6.49 31.11
N TRP A 239 19.79 7.79 30.85
CA TRP A 239 18.47 8.39 30.64
C TRP A 239 17.85 8.12 29.26
N ASP A 240 18.57 7.45 28.36
CA ASP A 240 18.06 7.06 27.04
C ASP A 240 18.06 5.55 26.78
N ALA A 241 18.21 4.75 27.83
CA ALA A 241 18.36 3.30 27.75
C ALA A 241 17.17 2.58 27.09
N PHE A 242 15.94 3.09 27.26
CA PHE A 242 14.74 2.43 26.74
C PHE A 242 14.37 2.88 25.34
N ARG A 243 14.14 4.19 25.14
CA ARG A 243 13.67 4.71 23.85
C ARG A 243 14.10 6.15 23.59
N LEU A 244 14.48 6.40 22.35
CA LEU A 244 14.73 7.73 21.78
C LEU A 244 13.63 8.08 20.79
N ILE A 245 12.94 9.22 20.98
CA ILE A 245 11.92 9.72 20.05
C ILE A 245 12.02 11.24 19.85
N TYR A 246 11.29 11.75 18.85
CA TYR A 246 11.17 13.18 18.53
C TYR A 246 12.50 13.93 18.44
N PHE A 247 13.27 13.61 17.41
CA PHE A 247 14.55 14.24 17.17
C PHE A 247 14.41 15.57 16.45
N SER A 248 15.09 16.59 16.97
CA SER A 248 15.41 17.82 16.25
C SER A 248 16.93 17.90 16.11
N LEU A 249 17.43 18.01 14.88
CA LEU A 249 18.86 18.15 14.61
C LEU A 249 19.15 19.51 13.99
N ALA A 250 20.19 20.18 14.48
CA ALA A 250 20.74 21.39 13.87
C ALA A 250 22.26 21.23 13.70
N LYS A 251 22.78 21.67 12.56
CA LYS A 251 24.23 21.80 12.35
C LYS A 251 24.65 23.20 12.83
N ASP A 252 25.65 23.25 13.71
CA ASP A 252 26.23 24.47 14.25
C ASP A 252 27.75 24.41 14.09
N GLY A 253 28.29 25.11 13.09
CA GLY A 253 29.68 24.96 12.67
C GLY A 253 30.00 23.51 12.27
N ASP A 254 30.98 22.91 12.94
CA ASP A 254 31.42 21.53 12.71
C ASP A 254 30.70 20.49 13.59
N VAL A 255 29.76 20.91 14.44
CA VAL A 255 29.01 20.01 15.32
C VAL A 255 27.56 19.87 14.89
N PHE A 256 26.99 18.70 15.14
CA PHE A 256 25.54 18.49 15.08
C PHE A 256 25.00 18.49 16.51
N LYS A 257 24.06 19.39 16.78
CA LYS A 257 23.30 19.44 18.03
C LYS A 257 22.00 18.69 17.81
N MET A 258 21.68 17.78 18.72
CA MET A 258 20.47 16.99 18.70
C MET A 258 19.70 17.21 20.00
N TRP A 259 18.43 17.55 19.86
CA TRP A 259 17.46 17.54 20.96
C TRP A 259 16.52 16.38 20.71
N TYR A 260 16.28 15.60 21.75
CA TYR A 260 15.49 14.38 21.65
C TYR A 260 14.71 14.18 22.95
N GLN A 261 13.59 13.48 22.86
CA GLN A 261 12.92 12.95 24.03
C GLN A 261 13.48 11.56 24.31
N ALA A 262 13.80 11.32 25.58
CA ALA A 262 14.38 10.09 26.07
C ALA A 262 13.49 9.53 27.17
N PHE A 263 13.49 8.20 27.28
CA PHE A 263 12.89 7.46 28.38
C PHE A 263 13.99 6.61 29.00
N ASP A 264 14.15 6.73 30.31
CA ASP A 264 14.81 5.72 31.11
C ASP A 264 13.90 4.48 31.23
N ASP A 265 14.49 3.39 31.71
CA ASP A 265 13.88 2.05 31.82
C ASP A 265 12.50 2.09 32.53
N ASP A 266 11.50 1.42 31.95
CA ASP A 266 10.11 1.33 32.44
C ASP A 266 9.63 -0.14 32.40
#